data_AF-A0ABD1KJ15-F1
#
_entry.id   AF-A0ABD1KJ15-F1
#
_cell.length_a   1.000
_cell.length_b   1.000
_cell.length_c   1.000
_cell.angle_alpha   90.00
_cell.angle_beta   90.00
_cell.angle_gamma   90.00
#
_symmetry.space_group_name_H-M   'P 1'
#
loop_
_entity.id
_entity.type
_entity.pdbx_description
1 polymer ?
#
loop_
_entity_poly.entity_id
_entity_poly.type
_entity_poly.pdbx_seq_one_letter_code
_entity_poly.pdbx_strand_id
1 'polypeptide(L)'
;MVPAVLLVVLCILPSMAHAGCLSSPKAPEWARVCRDEDNSLHEVGTTWRTEHCMDCTCSASGLRCCDILPTSISVSDDCIEVYDKANCRRYAVKKNDQSTECEIRAASGK
;
A
#
# COMPACT_ATOMS: atom_id res chain seq x y z
N MET A 1 -34.80 12.53 -20.53
CA MET A 1 -34.59 11.20 -19.90
C MET A 1 -33.27 10.67 -20.43
N VAL A 2 -32.18 10.93 -19.70
CA VAL A 2 -30.87 10.35 -20.00
C VAL A 2 -31.00 8.87 -19.64
N PRO A 3 -30.84 7.93 -20.59
CA PRO A 3 -31.14 6.53 -20.32
C PRO A 3 -30.19 6.03 -19.24
N ALA A 4 -30.77 5.49 -18.16
CA ALA A 4 -30.08 4.96 -16.97
C ALA A 4 -29.05 3.85 -17.28
N VAL A 5 -28.96 3.42 -18.54
CA VAL A 5 -28.01 2.43 -19.04
C VAL A 5 -26.56 2.94 -18.99
N LEU A 6 -26.33 4.26 -18.98
CA LEU A 6 -24.97 4.83 -18.96
C LEU A 6 -24.31 4.81 -17.57
N LEU A 7 -25.05 4.57 -16.48
CA LEU A 7 -24.53 4.66 -15.11
C LEU A 7 -24.07 3.33 -14.49
N VAL A 8 -24.34 2.19 -15.12
CA VAL A 8 -24.09 0.87 -14.50
C VAL A 8 -22.73 0.26 -14.90
N VAL A 9 -22.02 0.85 -15.88
CA VAL A 9 -20.76 0.30 -16.37
C VAL A 9 -19.54 0.66 -15.50
N LEU A 10 -19.66 1.66 -14.61
CA LEU A 10 -18.57 2.07 -13.70
C LEU A 10 -18.46 1.20 -12.43
N CYS A 11 -19.37 0.27 -12.19
CA CYS A 11 -19.36 -0.58 -10.98
C CYS A 11 -18.62 -1.92 -11.16
N ILE A 12 -17.97 -2.16 -12.31
CA ILE A 12 -17.27 -3.43 -12.61
C ILE A 12 -15.78 -3.22 -12.92
N LEU A 13 -15.15 -2.20 -12.33
CA LEU A 13 -13.70 -2.24 -12.17
C LEU A 13 -13.40 -2.84 -10.80
N PRO A 14 -13.22 -4.17 -10.69
CA PRO A 14 -12.60 -4.72 -9.51
C PRO A 14 -11.11 -4.34 -9.57
N SER A 15 -10.74 -3.11 -9.21
CA SER A 15 -9.38 -2.90 -8.70
C SER A 15 -9.38 -3.24 -7.22
N MET A 16 -9.73 -4.50 -6.94
CA MET A 16 -9.21 -5.17 -5.76
C MET A 16 -7.71 -5.33 -5.98
N ALA A 17 -6.94 -4.25 -5.85
CA ALA A 17 -5.53 -4.34 -5.54
C ALA A 17 -5.44 -4.76 -4.07
N HIS A 18 -5.87 -6.00 -3.78
CA HIS A 18 -5.55 -6.73 -2.55
C HIS A 18 -4.21 -7.46 -2.71
N ALA A 19 -3.36 -7.01 -3.62
CA ALA A 19 -1.99 -7.46 -3.66
C ALA A 19 -1.24 -6.46 -2.79
N GLY A 20 -0.70 -6.92 -1.65
CA GLY A 20 0.28 -6.15 -0.89
C GLY A 20 1.54 -5.81 -1.70
N CYS A 21 1.59 -6.17 -2.99
CA CYS A 21 2.62 -5.83 -3.94
C CYS A 21 2.05 -5.49 -5.34
N LEU A 22 2.44 -4.35 -5.88
CA LEU A 22 2.32 -3.99 -7.28
C LEU A 22 3.60 -4.36 -8.03
N SER A 23 3.47 -4.80 -9.29
CA SER A 23 4.61 -4.96 -10.19
C SER A 23 4.29 -4.32 -11.54
N SER A 24 5.21 -3.52 -12.06
CA SER A 24 5.11 -2.99 -13.42
C SER A 24 6.13 -3.70 -14.33
N PRO A 25 5.75 -4.04 -15.56
CA PRO A 25 6.65 -4.70 -16.50
C PRO A 25 7.87 -3.83 -16.80
N LYS A 26 8.95 -4.51 -17.18
CA LYS A 26 10.25 -3.95 -17.56
C LYS A 26 10.10 -2.64 -18.35
N ALA A 27 10.76 -1.58 -17.89
CA ALA A 27 10.94 -0.39 -18.70
C ALA A 27 11.66 -0.78 -20.02
N PRO A 28 11.46 -0.05 -21.13
CA PRO A 28 12.16 -0.33 -22.38
C PRO A 28 13.66 -0.57 -22.15
N GLU A 29 14.32 -1.42 -22.92
CA GLU A 29 15.71 -1.86 -22.65
C GLU A 29 16.74 -0.70 -22.54
N TRP A 30 16.45 0.44 -23.18
CA TRP A 30 17.26 1.66 -23.07
C TRP A 30 17.03 2.43 -21.75
N ALA A 31 15.89 2.22 -21.11
CA ALA A 31 15.54 2.83 -19.84
C ALA A 31 16.13 2.00 -18.70
N ARG A 32 17.32 2.39 -18.23
CA ARG A 32 17.91 1.86 -16.98
C ARG A 32 17.21 2.40 -15.73
N VAL A 33 15.93 2.75 -15.85
CA VAL A 33 15.12 3.40 -14.81
C VAL A 33 13.72 2.82 -14.77
N CYS A 34 13.14 2.75 -13.58
CA CYS A 34 11.73 2.49 -13.35
C CYS A 34 11.01 3.80 -13.05
N ARG A 35 9.74 3.90 -13.43
CA ARG A 35 8.83 4.98 -13.02
C ARG A 35 7.88 4.45 -11.96
N ASP A 36 7.79 5.13 -10.82
CA ASP A 36 6.82 4.83 -9.76
C ASP A 36 5.48 5.56 -9.95
N GLU A 37 4.55 5.31 -9.03
CA GLU A 37 3.20 5.90 -9.08
C GLU A 37 3.22 7.43 -8.89
N ASP A 38 4.25 7.96 -8.23
CA ASP A 38 4.50 9.39 -8.06
C ASP A 38 5.19 10.02 -9.28
N ASN A 39 5.35 9.26 -10.37
CA ASN A 39 6.09 9.62 -11.60
C ASN A 39 7.59 9.89 -11.41
N SER A 40 8.17 9.50 -10.28
CA SER A 40 9.61 9.60 -10.04
C SER A 40 10.35 8.50 -10.79
N LEU A 41 11.54 8.84 -11.30
CA LEU A 41 12.42 7.90 -12.00
C LEU A 41 13.51 7.40 -11.06
N HIS A 42 13.65 6.08 -10.96
CA HIS A 42 14.60 5.41 -10.09
C HIS A 42 15.47 4.46 -10.88
N GLU A 43 16.79 4.47 -10.65
CA GLU A 43 17.72 3.62 -11.40
C GLU A 43 17.54 2.14 -11.08
N VAL A 44 17.79 1.27 -12.07
CA VAL A 44 17.84 -0.18 -11.86
C VAL A 44 18.90 -0.53 -10.81
N GLY A 45 18.50 -1.30 -9.80
CA GLY A 45 19.33 -1.66 -8.64
C GLY A 45 19.00 -0.87 -7.38
N THR A 46 18.13 0.14 -7.47
CA THR A 46 17.72 0.95 -6.31
C THR A 46 16.51 0.36 -5.59
N THR A 47 16.45 0.63 -4.28
CA THR A 47 15.31 0.36 -3.41
C THR A 47 14.99 1.63 -2.62
N TRP A 48 13.72 1.98 -2.49
CA TRP A 48 13.26 3.15 -1.75
C TRP A 48 11.91 2.87 -1.09
N ARG A 49 11.57 3.73 -0.12
CA ARG A 49 10.25 3.74 0.50
C ARG A 49 9.45 4.95 0.01
N THR A 50 8.20 4.73 -0.37
CA THR A 50 7.28 5.80 -0.80
C THR A 50 6.57 6.42 0.39
N GLU A 51 5.99 7.61 0.19
CA GLU A 51 5.10 8.26 1.17
C GLU A 51 3.80 7.46 1.41
N HIS A 52 3.51 6.49 0.54
CA HIS A 52 2.41 5.55 0.66
C HIS A 52 2.76 4.30 1.45
N CYS A 53 3.92 4.28 2.12
CA CYS A 53 4.38 3.15 2.92
C CYS A 53 4.55 1.87 2.11
N MET A 54 5.13 2.03 0.91
CA MET A 54 5.53 0.90 0.07
C MET A 54 7.04 0.81 -0.03
N ASP A 55 7.58 -0.41 0.09
CA ASP A 55 8.95 -0.72 -0.26
C ASP A 55 9.01 -1.09 -1.74
N CYS A 56 9.68 -0.23 -2.51
CA CYS A 56 9.85 -0.36 -3.94
C CYS A 56 11.27 -0.78 -4.27
N THR A 57 11.40 -1.67 -5.25
CA THR A 57 12.66 -2.07 -5.85
C THR A 57 12.56 -1.95 -7.35
N CYS A 58 13.46 -1.16 -7.95
CA CYS A 58 13.65 -1.14 -9.40
C CYS A 58 14.70 -2.18 -9.77
N SER A 59 14.30 -3.19 -10.52
CA SER A 59 15.17 -4.28 -10.96
C SER A 59 15.21 -4.38 -12.49
N ALA A 60 16.08 -5.25 -13.02
CA ALA A 60 16.15 -5.49 -14.46
C ALA A 60 14.85 -6.08 -15.04
N SER A 61 13.95 -6.62 -14.22
CA SER A 61 12.63 -7.13 -14.63
C SER A 61 11.50 -6.10 -14.50
N GLY A 62 11.77 -4.91 -13.95
CA GLY A 62 10.79 -3.85 -13.73
C GLY A 62 10.72 -3.39 -12.27
N LEU A 63 9.67 -2.62 -11.97
CA LEU A 63 9.38 -2.11 -10.63
C LEU A 63 8.56 -3.13 -9.85
N ARG A 64 8.91 -3.35 -8.59
CA ARG A 64 8.06 -4.03 -7.61
C ARG A 64 7.93 -3.16 -6.37
N CYS A 65 6.71 -2.82 -5.99
CA CYS A 65 6.41 -2.03 -4.80
C CYS A 65 5.49 -2.82 -3.89
N CYS A 66 5.77 -2.89 -2.58
CA CYS A 66 4.93 -3.63 -1.65
C CYS A 66 4.60 -2.85 -0.39
N ASP A 67 3.35 -2.94 0.06
CA ASP A 67 2.91 -2.41 1.34
C ASP A 67 3.77 -2.94 2.48
N ILE A 68 4.32 -2.04 3.28
CA ILE A 68 5.14 -2.41 4.44
C ILE A 68 4.31 -2.71 5.67
N LEU A 69 3.05 -2.26 5.69
CA LEU A 69 2.12 -2.48 6.78
C LEU A 69 1.08 -3.53 6.41
N PRO A 70 0.58 -4.32 7.38
CA PRO A 70 -0.58 -5.15 7.16
C PRO A 70 -1.80 -4.28 6.83
N THR A 71 -2.79 -4.82 6.13
CA THR A 71 -4.08 -4.18 5.91
C THR A 71 -4.81 -3.89 7.22
N SER A 72 -4.74 -4.81 8.19
CA SER A 72 -5.38 -4.65 9.50
C SER A 72 -4.63 -5.39 10.62
N ILE A 73 -4.88 -4.98 11.87
CA ILE A 73 -4.40 -5.67 13.06
C ILE A 73 -5.55 -6.05 14.00
N SER A 74 -5.45 -7.24 14.59
CA SER A 74 -6.41 -7.71 15.58
C SER A 74 -5.91 -7.39 16.98
N VAL A 75 -6.75 -6.74 17.78
CA VAL A 75 -6.42 -6.24 19.12
C VAL A 75 -7.54 -6.55 20.11
N SER A 76 -7.30 -6.34 21.40
CA SER A 76 -8.32 -6.47 22.45
C SER A 76 -9.42 -5.42 22.29
N ASP A 77 -10.63 -5.72 22.78
CA ASP A 77 -11.80 -4.84 22.66
C ASP A 77 -11.65 -3.48 23.33
N ASP A 78 -10.72 -3.33 24.28
CA ASP A 78 -10.43 -2.07 24.96
C ASP A 78 -9.37 -1.22 24.25
N CYS A 79 -8.95 -1.63 23.04
CA CYS A 79 -7.97 -0.96 22.21
C CYS A 79 -8.58 -0.44 20.89
N ILE A 80 -7.91 0.54 20.28
CA ILE A 80 -8.19 1.04 18.95
C ILE A 80 -6.93 0.97 18.09
N GLU A 81 -7.10 0.55 16.84
CA GLU A 81 -6.06 0.60 15.83
C GLU A 81 -5.80 2.05 15.39
N VAL A 82 -4.51 2.39 15.25
CA VAL A 82 -4.02 3.67 14.76
C VAL A 82 -3.15 3.42 13.53
N TYR A 83 -3.47 4.14 12.46
CA TYR A 83 -2.68 4.16 11.23
C TYR A 83 -1.92 5.49 11.13
N ASP A 84 -0.63 5.45 11.46
CA ASP A 84 0.29 6.57 11.32
C ASP A 84 1.03 6.46 9.98
N LYS A 85 0.45 7.08 8.96
CA LYS A 85 1.00 7.11 7.61
C LYS A 85 2.33 7.85 7.55
N ALA A 86 2.52 8.91 8.35
CA ALA A 86 3.72 9.73 8.30
C ALA A 86 4.98 8.96 8.71
N ASN A 87 4.84 8.05 9.69
CA ASN A 87 5.94 7.19 10.14
C ASN A 87 5.83 5.76 9.61
N CYS A 88 4.85 5.48 8.75
CA CYS A 88 4.52 4.14 8.28
C CYS A 88 4.41 3.11 9.42
N ARG A 89 3.60 3.43 10.42
CA ARG A 89 3.28 2.54 11.55
C ARG A 89 1.79 2.22 11.58
N ARG A 90 1.48 0.95 11.86
CA ARG A 90 0.15 0.52 12.29
C ARG A 90 0.32 -0.11 13.67
N TYR A 91 -0.32 0.46 14.65
CA TYR A 91 -0.23 0.05 16.05
C TYR A 91 -1.59 0.22 16.71
N ALA A 92 -1.71 -0.12 17.99
CA ALA A 92 -2.94 0.09 18.71
C ALA A 92 -2.67 0.71 20.07
N VAL A 93 -3.65 1.46 20.57
CA VAL A 93 -3.59 2.14 21.87
C VAL A 93 -4.88 1.90 22.64
N LYS A 94 -4.87 2.09 23.96
CA LYS A 94 -6.09 1.97 24.78
C LYS A 94 -7.12 3.03 24.40
N LYS A 95 -8.39 2.65 24.40
CA LYS A 95 -9.52 3.58 24.15
C LYS A 95 -9.55 4.76 25.12
N ASN A 96 -9.27 4.48 26.40
CA ASN A 96 -9.36 5.48 27.48
C ASN A 96 -8.03 6.21 27.73
N ASP A 97 -6.93 5.74 27.16
CA ASP A 97 -5.61 6.35 27.27
C ASP A 97 -4.79 6.04 26.00
N GLN A 98 -4.81 6.99 25.06
CA GLN A 98 -4.12 6.81 23.78
C GLN A 98 -2.59 6.89 23.91
N SER A 99 -2.03 7.19 25.09
CA SER A 99 -0.58 7.14 25.33
C SER A 99 -0.07 5.72 25.64
N THR A 100 -0.97 4.79 25.98
CA THR A 100 -0.64 3.39 26.28
C THR A 100 -0.84 2.52 25.04
N GLU A 101 0.25 1.98 24.47
CA GLU A 101 0.18 1.02 23.37
C GLU A 101 -0.40 -0.35 23.81
N CYS A 102 -1.14 -0.99 22.91
CA CYS A 102 -1.72 -2.31 23.08
C CYS A 102 -0.95 -3.39 22.30
N GLU A 103 -1.00 -4.62 22.80
CA GLU A 103 -0.45 -5.77 22.09
C GLU A 103 -1.29 -6.11 20.84
N ILE A 104 -0.60 -6.38 19.74
CA ILE A 104 -1.18 -6.86 18.49
C ILE A 104 -1.25 -8.39 18.54
N ARG A 105 -2.46 -8.95 18.49
CA ARG A 105 -2.68 -10.40 18.54
C ARG A 105 -2.45 -11.08 17.19
N ALA A 106 -2.80 -10.40 16.10
CA ALA A 106 -2.63 -10.88 14.73
C ALA A 106 -2.59 -9.71 13.75
N ALA A 107 -2.06 -9.95 12.55
CA ALA A 107 -2.03 -9.01 11.44
C ALA A 107 -2.47 -9.72 10.15
N SER A 108 -3.15 -9.01 9.25
CA SER A 108 -3.65 -9.57 7.99
C SER A 108 -3.32 -8.68 6.80
N GLY A 109 -3.12 -9.28 5.61
CA GLY A 109 -2.99 -8.58 4.33
C GLY A 109 -1.58 -8.10 3.98
N LYS A 110 -0.66 -9.04 3.78
CA LYS A 110 0.67 -8.84 3.17
C LYS A 110 0.94 -9.93 2.14
#